data_AF-A0A2P8ED41-F1
#
_entry.id   AF-A0A2P8ED41-F1
#
_cell.length_a   1.000
_cell.length_b   1.000
_cell.length_c   1.000
_cell.angle_alpha   90.00
_cell.angle_beta   90.00
_cell.angle_gamma   90.00
#
_symmetry.space_group_name_H-M   'P 1'
#
loop_
_entity.id
_entity.type
_entity.pdbx_description
1 polymer ?
#
loop_
_entity_poly.entity_id
_entity_poly.type
_entity_poly.pdbx_seq_one_letter_code
_entity_poly.pdbx_strand_id
1 'polypeptide(L)'
;MELIITIKNIGSNIKLVFLGVFFLLCGFSELSAQVRPALGGSSRLYTNALAEMEKGNYEEANAYFRQIVESGLPISPEMPYHFAVTLYELGQFDNSLNFIKRYLQINGRNAPNFDKAKELEKKLEAPIKAILDCQYCNNQGYRIQDCPTCDGKKQLLQDCSLCKGRGLVGCNKCFGKGLLTKRNVFNLTEYYECDKCKGQGKHSCPVCNGNLKEFSDCRTCQGNGFVSSEELCNHQAGPRHMSLVFEKMKRLQHP
;
A
#
# COMPACT_ATOMS: atom_id res chain seq x y z
N MET A 1 31.48 73.43 -59.49
CA MET A 1 31.27 74.73 -58.84
C MET A 1 30.30 74.46 -57.68
N GLU A 2 30.77 74.71 -56.45
CA GLU A 2 30.06 75.04 -55.20
C GLU A 2 28.53 74.74 -55.09
N LEU A 3 27.93 74.32 -53.97
CA LEU A 3 28.21 74.35 -52.53
C LEU A 3 27.09 73.47 -51.88
N ILE A 4 27.32 72.65 -50.84
CA ILE A 4 26.89 72.83 -49.43
C ILE A 4 25.56 73.63 -49.32
N ILE A 5 24.47 73.27 -48.59
CA ILE A 5 24.39 73.09 -47.13
C ILE A 5 23.02 72.51 -46.67
N THR A 6 23.08 71.77 -45.55
CA THR A 6 22.23 71.80 -44.33
C THR A 6 20.94 71.00 -44.18
N ILE A 7 21.07 70.09 -43.22
CA ILE A 7 20.09 69.55 -42.29
C ILE A 7 19.38 70.68 -41.51
N LYS A 8 18.04 70.60 -41.39
CA LYS A 8 17.29 71.21 -40.30
C LYS A 8 16.28 70.21 -39.74
N ASN A 9 16.40 70.03 -38.43
CA ASN A 9 15.65 69.15 -37.54
C ASN A 9 14.17 69.55 -37.43
N ILE A 10 13.37 68.73 -36.71
CA ILE A 10 11.93 68.85 -36.31
C ILE A 10 11.05 67.84 -37.08
N GLY A 11 10.34 66.89 -36.46
CA GLY A 11 10.16 66.60 -35.06
C GLY A 11 9.46 65.24 -34.88
N SER A 12 10.07 64.38 -34.09
CA SER A 12 9.48 63.68 -32.94
C SER A 12 7.98 63.32 -32.93
N ASN A 13 7.41 62.69 -33.97
CA ASN A 13 6.04 62.13 -33.88
C ASN A 13 5.75 60.88 -34.72
N ILE A 14 6.78 60.16 -35.20
CA ILE A 14 6.57 58.95 -36.04
C ILE A 14 6.99 57.64 -35.34
N LYS A 15 7.69 57.70 -34.20
CA LYS A 15 8.08 56.48 -33.46
C LYS A 15 7.02 55.96 -32.48
N LEU A 16 5.96 56.73 -32.20
CA LEU A 16 4.93 56.37 -31.21
C LEU A 16 3.74 55.59 -31.80
N VAL A 17 3.55 55.62 -33.12
CA VAL A 17 2.41 54.91 -33.75
C VAL A 17 2.73 53.43 -34.00
N PHE A 18 4.00 53.07 -34.20
CA PHE A 18 4.39 51.68 -34.44
C PHE A 18 4.56 50.82 -33.17
N LEU A 19 4.58 51.42 -31.98
CA LEU A 19 4.64 50.67 -30.71
C LEU A 19 3.24 50.32 -30.16
N GLY A 20 2.18 51.00 -30.61
CA GLY A 20 0.81 50.79 -30.13
C GLY A 20 0.03 49.68 -30.82
N VAL A 21 0.43 49.27 -32.04
CA VAL A 21 -0.30 48.28 -32.84
C VAL A 21 0.20 46.84 -32.59
N PHE A 22 1.43 46.67 -32.10
CA PHE A 22 1.93 45.34 -31.74
C PHE A 22 1.44 44.86 -30.36
N PHE A 23 1.09 45.79 -29.46
CA PHE A 23 0.60 45.46 -28.11
C PHE A 23 -0.90 45.14 -28.06
N LEU A 24 -1.65 45.38 -29.14
CA LEU A 24 -3.08 45.05 -29.26
C LEU A 24 -3.36 43.65 -29.83
N LEU A 25 -2.33 42.92 -30.27
CA LEU A 25 -2.45 41.55 -30.79
C LEU A 25 -1.89 40.47 -29.84
N CYS A 26 -1.29 40.87 -28.71
CA CYS A 26 -0.94 39.96 -27.61
C CYS A 26 -1.94 40.09 -26.46
N GLY A 27 -3.24 40.14 -26.80
CA GLY A 27 -4.28 39.85 -25.82
C GLY A 27 -4.00 38.47 -25.24
N PHE A 28 -3.53 38.46 -23.99
CA PHE A 28 -3.21 37.29 -23.20
C PHE A 28 -4.39 36.32 -23.20
N SER A 29 -4.37 35.34 -24.10
CA SER A 29 -5.11 34.12 -23.93
C SER A 29 -4.35 33.27 -22.92
N GLU A 30 -4.60 33.53 -21.64
CA GLU A 30 -4.49 32.48 -20.62
C GLU A 30 -5.61 31.46 -20.88
N LEU A 31 -5.52 30.77 -22.01
CA LEU A 31 -6.21 29.51 -22.18
C LEU A 31 -5.50 28.53 -21.24
N SER A 32 -6.03 28.45 -20.03
CA SER A 32 -5.79 27.31 -19.14
C SER A 32 -6.26 26.06 -19.88
N ALA A 33 -5.39 25.46 -20.68
CA ALA A 33 -5.58 24.14 -21.24
C ALA A 33 -5.50 23.13 -20.09
N GLN A 34 -6.55 23.07 -19.26
CA GLN A 34 -6.76 21.95 -18.37
C GLN A 34 -7.15 20.76 -19.24
N VAL A 35 -6.16 20.00 -19.71
CA VAL A 35 -6.38 18.66 -20.22
C VAL A 35 -6.89 17.82 -19.04
N ARG A 36 -8.20 17.85 -18.82
CA ARG A 36 -8.85 16.91 -17.91
C ARG A 36 -8.81 15.56 -18.60
N PRO A 37 -8.18 14.52 -18.01
CA PRO A 37 -8.20 13.20 -18.62
C PRO A 37 -9.65 12.78 -18.85
N ALA A 38 -9.94 12.13 -19.98
CA ALA A 38 -11.27 11.63 -20.26
C ALA A 38 -11.61 10.50 -19.25
N LEU A 39 -12.32 10.85 -18.18
CA LEU A 39 -12.67 9.98 -17.06
C LEU A 39 -13.76 8.93 -17.41
N GLY A 40 -14.05 8.67 -18.68
CA GLY A 40 -15.32 8.07 -19.16
C GLY A 40 -15.98 7.02 -18.25
N GLY A 41 -15.28 5.95 -17.91
CA GLY A 41 -15.80 4.89 -17.02
C GLY A 41 -15.83 5.23 -15.52
N SER A 42 -14.82 5.97 -15.03
CA SER A 42 -14.73 6.36 -13.61
C SER A 42 -15.67 7.51 -13.27
N SER A 43 -16.03 8.36 -14.25
CA SER A 43 -16.93 9.50 -14.06
C SER A 43 -18.31 9.05 -13.59
N ARG A 44 -18.90 8.00 -14.20
CA ARG A 44 -20.22 7.51 -13.80
C ARG A 44 -20.22 6.93 -12.39
N LEU A 45 -19.23 6.10 -12.08
CA LEU A 45 -19.06 5.52 -10.75
C LEU A 45 -18.87 6.62 -9.70
N TYR A 46 -18.11 7.66 -10.04
CA TYR A 46 -17.87 8.78 -9.15
C TYR A 46 -19.15 9.59 -8.90
N THR A 47 -19.93 9.88 -9.94
CA THR A 47 -21.24 10.54 -9.79
C THR A 47 -22.19 9.73 -8.92
N ASN A 48 -22.25 8.41 -9.10
CA ASN A 48 -23.07 7.55 -8.25
C ASN A 48 -22.59 7.56 -6.79
N ALA A 49 -21.27 7.53 -6.56
CA ALA A 49 -20.70 7.63 -5.22
C ALA A 49 -21.12 8.93 -4.53
N LEU A 50 -21.03 10.07 -5.23
CA LEU A 50 -21.48 11.37 -4.70
C LEU A 50 -22.98 11.38 -4.39
N ALA A 51 -23.81 10.81 -5.26
CA ALA A 51 -25.25 10.73 -5.04
C ALA A 51 -25.61 9.86 -3.81
N GLU A 52 -24.88 8.78 -3.55
CA GLU A 52 -25.07 7.97 -2.33
C GLU A 52 -24.57 8.70 -1.08
N MET A 53 -23.46 9.45 -1.17
CA MET A 53 -23.02 10.33 -0.07
C MET A 53 -24.08 11.39 0.28
N GLU A 54 -24.72 12.01 -0.70
CA GLU A 54 -25.79 13.00 -0.48
C GLU A 54 -27.01 12.41 0.26
N LYS A 55 -27.25 11.11 0.10
CA LYS A 55 -28.30 10.37 0.83
C LYS A 55 -27.87 9.92 2.23
N GLY A 56 -26.57 10.01 2.55
CA GLY A 56 -25.98 9.45 3.77
C GLY A 56 -25.68 7.95 3.70
N ASN A 57 -25.77 7.34 2.51
CA ASN A 57 -25.50 5.92 2.28
C ASN A 57 -23.99 5.70 2.03
N TYR A 58 -23.19 5.79 3.09
CA TYR A 58 -21.73 5.77 2.95
C TYR A 58 -21.18 4.39 2.58
N GLU A 59 -21.86 3.31 2.92
CA GLU A 59 -21.52 1.94 2.54
C GLU A 59 -21.57 1.76 1.02
N GLU A 60 -22.69 2.14 0.38
CA GLU A 60 -22.85 2.10 -1.07
C GLU A 60 -21.88 3.07 -1.76
N ALA A 61 -21.69 4.27 -1.22
CA ALA A 61 -20.69 5.20 -1.74
C ALA A 61 -19.27 4.59 -1.74
N ASN A 62 -18.88 3.94 -0.64
CA ASN A 62 -17.60 3.25 -0.51
C ASN A 62 -17.46 2.11 -1.51
N ALA A 63 -18.52 1.35 -1.81
CA ALA A 63 -18.50 0.33 -2.84
C ALA A 63 -18.16 0.92 -4.23
N TYR A 64 -18.79 2.03 -4.60
CA TYR A 64 -18.47 2.72 -5.86
C TYR A 64 -17.03 3.28 -5.88
N PHE A 65 -16.56 3.88 -4.79
CA PHE A 65 -15.17 4.37 -4.71
C PHE A 65 -14.15 3.24 -4.84
N ARG A 66 -14.38 2.10 -4.18
CA ARG A 66 -13.51 0.91 -4.30
C ARG A 66 -13.48 0.38 -5.73
N GLN A 67 -14.64 0.32 -6.39
CA GLN A 67 -14.71 -0.06 -7.80
C GLN A 67 -13.89 0.88 -8.71
N ILE A 68 -13.87 2.18 -8.44
CA ILE A 68 -13.02 3.14 -9.16
C ILE A 68 -11.54 2.81 -8.95
N VAL A 69 -11.12 2.62 -7.70
CA VAL A 69 -9.71 2.32 -7.37
C VAL A 69 -9.25 0.99 -7.98
N GLU A 70 -10.08 -0.04 -7.91
CA GLU A 70 -9.80 -1.38 -8.45
C GLU A 70 -9.75 -1.39 -9.98
N SER A 71 -10.54 -0.54 -10.63
CA SER A 71 -10.57 -0.46 -12.11
C SER A 71 -9.29 0.09 -12.73
N GLY A 72 -8.41 0.74 -11.93
CA GLY A 72 -7.21 1.40 -12.42
C GLY A 72 -7.47 2.56 -13.39
N LEU A 73 -8.73 3.00 -13.53
CA LEU A 73 -9.11 4.09 -14.40
C LEU A 73 -8.55 5.43 -13.89
N PRO A 74 -8.35 6.42 -14.76
CA PRO A 74 -8.00 7.78 -14.34
C PRO A 74 -9.02 8.29 -13.33
N ILE A 75 -8.54 8.84 -12.21
CA ILE A 75 -9.38 9.35 -11.13
C ILE A 75 -9.43 10.87 -11.15
N SER A 76 -10.58 11.44 -10.79
CA SER A 76 -10.72 12.88 -10.60
C SER A 76 -9.79 13.37 -9.48
N PRO A 77 -9.13 14.54 -9.61
CA PRO A 77 -8.34 15.13 -8.52
C PRO A 77 -9.13 15.39 -7.23
N GLU A 78 -10.45 15.52 -7.32
CA GLU A 78 -11.36 15.67 -6.17
C GLU A 78 -11.76 14.35 -5.51
N MET A 79 -11.68 13.23 -6.24
CA MET A 79 -12.15 11.94 -5.74
C MET A 79 -11.51 11.55 -4.39
N PRO A 80 -10.18 11.71 -4.17
CA PRO A 80 -9.55 11.40 -2.89
C PRO A 80 -10.19 12.11 -1.69
N TYR A 81 -10.62 13.36 -1.85
CA TYR A 81 -11.29 14.09 -0.77
C TYR A 81 -12.65 13.46 -0.44
N HIS A 82 -13.49 13.20 -1.44
CA HIS A 82 -14.81 12.61 -1.21
C HIS A 82 -14.72 11.20 -0.66
N PHE A 83 -13.78 10.39 -1.16
CA PHE A 83 -13.59 9.05 -0.65
C PHE A 83 -13.11 9.08 0.81
N ALA A 84 -12.24 10.02 1.18
CA ALA A 84 -11.84 10.19 2.56
C ALA A 84 -13.00 10.57 3.49
N VAL A 85 -13.92 11.43 3.06
CA VAL A 85 -15.14 11.76 3.83
C VAL A 85 -15.96 10.49 4.04
N THR A 86 -16.21 9.71 2.99
CA THR A 86 -16.92 8.43 3.11
C THR A 86 -16.26 7.49 4.09
N LEU A 87 -14.92 7.35 4.03
CA LEU A 87 -14.18 6.48 4.94
C LEU A 87 -14.21 6.98 6.39
N TYR A 88 -14.24 8.29 6.61
CA TYR A 88 -14.40 8.87 7.94
C TYR A 88 -15.75 8.52 8.55
N GLU A 89 -16.82 8.66 7.78
CA GLU A 89 -18.19 8.33 8.22
C GLU A 89 -18.36 6.83 8.52
N LEU A 90 -17.62 5.99 7.79
CA LEU A 90 -17.56 4.55 8.04
C LEU A 90 -16.57 4.14 9.17
N GLY A 91 -15.92 5.09 9.84
CA GLY A 91 -14.95 4.81 10.91
C GLY A 91 -13.61 4.23 10.44
N GLN A 92 -13.35 4.18 9.12
CA GLN A 92 -12.08 3.74 8.52
C GLN A 92 -11.05 4.89 8.54
N PHE A 93 -10.68 5.33 9.75
CA PHE A 93 -9.95 6.58 9.97
C PHE A 93 -8.53 6.60 9.36
N ASP A 94 -7.76 5.51 9.44
CA ASP A 94 -6.42 5.47 8.84
C ASP A 94 -6.47 5.63 7.31
N ASN A 95 -7.38 4.89 6.67
CA ASN A 95 -7.60 5.01 5.23
C ASN A 95 -8.06 6.44 4.86
N SER A 96 -9.00 7.02 5.61
CA SER A 96 -9.45 8.40 5.43
C SER A 96 -8.29 9.39 5.48
N LEU A 97 -7.41 9.29 6.49
CA LEU A 97 -6.25 10.15 6.63
C LEU A 97 -5.27 10.02 5.46
N ASN A 98 -5.03 8.79 4.98
CA ASN A 98 -4.15 8.55 3.84
C ASN A 98 -4.68 9.21 2.56
N PHE A 99 -6.00 9.13 2.32
CA PHE A 99 -6.62 9.81 1.18
C PHE A 99 -6.62 11.34 1.30
N ILE A 100 -6.84 11.91 2.50
CA ILE A 100 -6.72 13.37 2.71
C ILE A 100 -5.30 13.86 2.48
N LYS A 101 -4.30 13.17 3.02
CA LYS A 101 -2.89 13.52 2.76
C LYS A 101 -2.58 13.51 1.27
N ARG A 102 -3.08 12.52 0.54
CA ARG A 102 -2.90 12.43 -0.91
C ARG A 102 -3.62 13.55 -1.66
N TYR A 103 -4.85 13.89 -1.27
CA TYR A 103 -5.61 15.00 -1.84
C TYR A 103 -4.86 16.33 -1.72
N LEU A 104 -4.38 16.64 -0.51
CA LEU A 104 -3.64 17.87 -0.22
C LEU A 104 -2.27 17.89 -0.92
N GLN A 105 -1.61 16.74 -1.05
CA GLN A 105 -0.34 16.61 -1.76
C GLN A 105 -0.47 16.89 -3.27
N ILE A 106 -1.52 16.37 -3.92
CA ILE A 106 -1.71 16.52 -5.37
C ILE A 106 -2.15 17.94 -5.72
N ASN A 107 -3.13 18.47 -4.97
CA ASN A 107 -3.80 19.71 -5.34
C ASN A 107 -3.20 20.97 -4.68
N GLY A 108 -2.44 20.80 -3.59
CA GLY A 108 -1.85 21.90 -2.85
C GLY A 108 -2.90 22.84 -2.22
N ARG A 109 -2.54 24.11 -2.03
CA ARG A 109 -3.39 25.13 -1.37
C ARG A 109 -4.57 25.61 -2.21
N ASN A 110 -4.53 25.39 -3.53
CA ASN A 110 -5.58 25.85 -4.45
C ASN A 110 -6.66 24.78 -4.68
N ALA A 111 -6.67 23.72 -3.86
CA ALA A 111 -7.64 22.64 -3.97
C ALA A 111 -9.07 23.16 -3.67
N PRO A 112 -10.09 22.83 -4.48
CA PRO A 112 -11.48 23.23 -4.26
C PRO A 112 -12.02 22.96 -2.85
N ASN A 113 -11.57 21.87 -2.21
CA ASN A 113 -11.96 21.48 -0.86
C ASN A 113 -10.80 21.60 0.15
N PHE A 114 -9.83 22.49 -0.08
CA PHE A 114 -8.64 22.61 0.79
C PHE A 114 -8.98 22.81 2.27
N ASP A 115 -9.82 23.79 2.59
CA ASP A 115 -10.18 24.11 3.98
C ASP A 115 -10.92 22.96 4.65
N LYS A 116 -11.86 22.34 3.93
CA LYS A 116 -12.61 21.18 4.44
C LYS A 116 -11.70 19.96 4.64
N ALA A 117 -10.75 19.73 3.73
CA ALA A 117 -9.77 18.67 3.86
C ALA A 117 -8.86 18.89 5.08
N LYS A 118 -8.46 20.13 5.36
CA LYS A 118 -7.70 20.49 6.57
C LYS A 118 -8.52 20.34 7.85
N GLU A 119 -9.80 20.69 7.82
CA GLU A 119 -10.70 20.45 8.93
C GLU A 119 -10.85 18.95 9.22
N LEU A 120 -11.03 18.13 8.18
CA LEU A 120 -11.13 16.68 8.31
C LEU A 120 -9.82 16.05 8.80
N GLU A 121 -8.66 16.50 8.30
CA GLU A 121 -7.34 16.08 8.80
C GLU A 121 -7.23 16.31 10.32
N LYS A 122 -7.70 17.46 10.81
CA LYS A 122 -7.73 17.76 12.24
C LYS A 122 -8.71 16.88 13.02
N LYS A 123 -9.90 16.61 12.48
CA LYS A 123 -10.88 15.70 13.10
C LYS A 123 -10.36 14.27 13.23
N LEU A 124 -9.50 13.85 12.32
CA LEU A 124 -8.87 12.52 12.32
C LEU A 124 -7.80 12.34 13.40
N GLU A 125 -7.23 13.41 13.96
CA GLU A 125 -6.14 13.31 14.95
C GLU A 125 -6.55 12.48 16.19
N ALA A 126 -7.73 12.76 16.74
CA ALA A 126 -8.24 12.07 17.92
C ALA A 126 -8.52 10.56 17.70
N PRO A 127 -9.30 10.13 16.68
CA PRO A 127 -9.52 8.71 16.43
C PRO A 127 -8.25 7.96 16.02
N ILE A 128 -7.34 8.59 15.27
CA ILE A 128 -6.04 7.97 14.94
C ILE A 128 -5.21 7.74 16.20
N LYS A 129 -5.18 8.72 17.11
CA LYS A 129 -4.53 8.54 18.40
C LYS A 129 -5.17 7.39 19.19
N ALA A 130 -6.50 7.29 19.21
CA ALA A 130 -7.20 6.19 19.86
C ALA A 130 -6.87 4.81 19.26
N ILE A 131 -6.60 4.73 17.95
CA ILE A 131 -6.12 3.50 17.28
C ILE A 131 -4.72 3.14 17.77
N LEU A 132 -3.79 4.11 17.80
CA LEU A 132 -2.41 3.89 18.22
C LEU A 132 -2.30 3.52 19.71
N ASP A 133 -3.16 4.08 20.56
CA ASP A 133 -3.20 3.78 21.99
C ASP A 133 -3.92 2.44 22.30
N CYS A 134 -4.59 1.84 21.32
CA CYS A 134 -5.38 0.62 21.52
C CYS A 134 -4.57 -0.66 21.35
N GLN A 135 -4.59 -1.50 22.38
CA GLN A 135 -3.92 -2.81 22.37
C GLN A 135 -4.67 -3.89 21.56
N TYR A 136 -5.89 -3.59 21.09
CA TYR A 136 -6.74 -4.53 20.36
C TYR A 136 -6.91 -4.19 18.89
N CYS A 137 -6.35 -3.07 18.44
CA CYS A 137 -6.43 -2.67 17.05
C CYS A 137 -5.06 -2.89 16.39
N ASN A 138 -5.08 -3.15 15.08
CA ASN A 138 -3.89 -2.97 14.27
C ASN A 138 -3.67 -1.46 14.04
N ASN A 139 -2.55 -1.11 13.39
CA ASN A 139 -2.22 0.29 13.11
C ASN A 139 -3.23 0.99 12.17
N GLN A 140 -4.13 0.24 11.54
CA GLN A 140 -5.14 0.73 10.61
C GLN A 140 -6.53 0.88 11.26
N GLY A 141 -6.70 0.47 12.53
CA GLY A 141 -7.98 0.53 13.25
C GLY A 141 -8.87 -0.71 13.14
N TYR A 142 -8.39 -1.81 12.55
CA TYR A 142 -9.11 -3.09 12.53
C TYR A 142 -8.77 -3.92 13.76
N ARG A 143 -9.71 -4.78 14.18
CA ARG A 143 -9.53 -5.64 15.35
C ARG A 143 -8.44 -6.68 15.08
N ILE A 144 -7.56 -6.91 16.06
CA ILE A 144 -6.64 -8.04 16.05
C ILE A 144 -7.26 -9.24 16.77
N GLN A 145 -7.02 -10.42 16.24
CA GLN A 145 -7.41 -11.69 16.82
C GLN A 145 -6.20 -12.62 16.87
N ASP A 146 -6.22 -13.56 17.81
CA ASP A 146 -5.17 -14.58 17.90
C ASP A 146 -5.07 -15.34 16.58
N CYS A 147 -3.83 -15.64 16.16
CA CYS A 147 -3.60 -16.35 14.92
C CYS A 147 -4.22 -17.75 15.01
N PRO A 148 -5.17 -18.11 14.13
CA PRO A 148 -5.89 -19.39 14.23
C PRO A 148 -5.00 -20.61 13.96
N THR A 149 -3.80 -20.40 13.42
CA THR A 149 -2.85 -21.48 13.11
C THR A 149 -1.90 -21.78 14.28
N CYS A 150 -1.57 -20.78 15.11
CA CYS A 150 -0.63 -20.96 16.22
C CYS A 150 -1.20 -20.60 17.58
N ASP A 151 -2.46 -20.18 17.68
CA ASP A 151 -3.14 -19.78 18.91
C ASP A 151 -2.32 -18.80 19.75
N GLY A 152 -1.73 -17.78 19.10
CA GLY A 152 -0.88 -16.80 19.78
C GLY A 152 0.55 -17.25 20.09
N LYS A 153 0.93 -18.52 19.84
CA LYS A 153 2.26 -19.06 20.20
C LYS A 153 3.40 -18.56 19.32
N LYS A 154 3.10 -17.88 18.21
CA LYS A 154 4.05 -17.27 17.23
C LYS A 154 4.89 -18.26 16.44
N GLN A 155 5.28 -19.38 17.04
CA GLN A 155 6.11 -20.41 16.45
C GLN A 155 5.38 -21.74 16.43
N LEU A 156 5.69 -22.54 15.42
CA LEU A 156 5.15 -23.88 15.23
C LEU A 156 6.31 -24.86 15.13
N LEU A 157 6.15 -25.99 15.82
CA LEU A 157 7.03 -27.13 15.65
C LEU A 157 6.67 -27.80 14.32
N GLN A 158 7.59 -27.75 13.36
CA GLN A 158 7.41 -28.37 12.06
C GLN A 158 8.60 -29.23 11.69
N ASP A 159 8.43 -30.02 10.64
CA ASP A 159 9.55 -30.76 10.06
C ASP A 159 10.62 -29.77 9.61
N CYS A 160 11.87 -30.13 9.90
CA CYS A 160 13.02 -29.29 9.56
C CYS A 160 12.99 -28.94 8.06
N SER A 161 13.02 -27.65 7.75
CA SER A 161 12.91 -27.12 6.38
C SER A 161 13.96 -27.71 5.44
N LEU A 162 15.16 -28.00 5.97
CA LEU A 162 16.28 -28.52 5.18
C LEU A 162 16.19 -30.03 4.94
N CYS A 163 15.99 -30.84 6.00
CA CYS A 163 15.97 -32.30 5.85
C CYS A 163 14.57 -32.89 5.60
N LYS A 164 13.50 -32.10 5.76
CA LYS A 164 12.10 -32.51 5.63
C LYS A 164 11.79 -33.78 6.44
N GLY A 165 12.17 -33.76 7.72
CA GLY A 165 11.95 -34.89 8.64
C GLY A 165 12.90 -36.09 8.49
N ARG A 166 13.92 -36.04 7.61
CA ARG A 166 14.84 -37.18 7.37
C ARG A 166 16.09 -37.19 8.25
N GLY A 167 16.45 -36.07 8.87
CA GLY A 167 17.63 -35.93 9.74
C GLY A 167 18.98 -35.93 9.02
N LEU A 168 19.02 -36.33 7.75
CA LEU A 168 20.22 -36.39 6.91
C LEU A 168 20.03 -35.52 5.67
N VAL A 169 21.10 -34.83 5.25
CA VAL A 169 21.14 -34.02 4.04
C VAL A 169 22.33 -34.45 3.17
N GLY A 170 22.21 -34.25 1.86
CA GLY A 170 23.29 -34.58 0.92
C GLY A 170 24.51 -33.70 1.16
N CYS A 171 25.70 -34.29 1.07
CA CYS A 171 26.95 -33.55 1.17
C CYS A 171 27.06 -32.59 -0.02
N ASN A 172 27.13 -31.29 0.27
CA ASN A 172 27.25 -30.24 -0.74
C ASN A 172 28.55 -30.31 -1.56
N LYS A 173 29.61 -30.94 -1.03
CA LYS A 173 30.90 -31.07 -1.73
C LYS A 173 30.88 -32.12 -2.84
N CYS A 174 30.22 -33.26 -2.61
CA CYS A 174 30.11 -34.36 -3.59
C CYS A 174 28.70 -34.53 -4.16
N PHE A 175 27.80 -33.59 -3.90
CA PHE A 175 26.40 -33.60 -4.34
C PHE A 175 25.67 -34.92 -4.04
N GLY A 176 25.89 -35.49 -2.86
CA GLY A 176 25.24 -36.75 -2.48
C GLY A 176 25.95 -38.03 -2.91
N LYS A 177 26.99 -37.95 -3.75
CA LYS A 177 27.61 -39.14 -4.39
C LYS A 177 28.62 -39.87 -3.51
N GLY A 178 29.16 -39.23 -2.48
CA GLY A 178 30.24 -39.78 -1.65
C GLY A 178 31.64 -39.72 -2.28
N LEU A 179 31.72 -39.47 -3.59
CA LEU A 179 32.96 -39.46 -4.37
C LEU A 179 33.09 -38.14 -5.17
N LEU A 180 34.32 -37.70 -5.40
CA LEU A 180 34.69 -36.55 -6.23
C LEU A 180 35.40 -37.04 -7.49
N THR A 181 34.94 -36.58 -8.65
CA THR A 181 35.55 -36.90 -9.95
C THR A 181 36.47 -35.77 -10.38
N LYS A 182 37.72 -36.08 -10.70
CA LYS A 182 38.66 -35.16 -11.33
C LYS A 182 39.23 -35.78 -12.60
N ARG A 183 39.47 -34.96 -13.63
CA ARG A 183 40.22 -35.38 -14.81
C ARG A 183 41.68 -35.03 -14.61
N ASN A 184 42.57 -35.99 -14.87
CA ASN A 184 44.01 -35.76 -14.82
C ASN A 184 44.53 -35.23 -16.17
N VAL A 185 45.85 -35.02 -16.24
CA VAL A 185 46.54 -34.53 -17.44
C VAL A 185 46.42 -35.46 -18.66
N PHE A 186 46.08 -36.73 -18.45
CA PHE A 186 45.84 -37.73 -19.50
C PHE A 186 44.36 -37.84 -19.88
N ASN A 187 43.51 -36.93 -19.40
CA ASN A 187 42.07 -36.94 -19.63
C ASN A 187 41.36 -38.20 -19.08
N LEU A 188 42.01 -38.95 -18.18
CA LEU A 188 41.40 -40.06 -17.44
C LEU A 188 40.63 -39.50 -16.24
N THR A 189 39.48 -40.11 -15.94
CA THR A 189 38.65 -39.71 -14.79
C THR A 189 39.06 -40.52 -13.56
N GLU A 190 39.52 -39.83 -12.53
CA GLU A 190 39.88 -40.39 -11.23
C GLU A 190 38.78 -40.10 -10.20
N TYR A 191 38.54 -41.08 -9.33
CA TYR A 191 37.55 -41.01 -8.26
C TYR A 191 38.23 -40.91 -6.92
N TYR A 192 37.91 -39.87 -6.16
CA TYR A 192 38.43 -39.63 -4.82
C TYR A 192 37.29 -39.70 -3.81
N GLU A 193 37.54 -40.32 -2.67
CA GLU A 193 36.58 -40.28 -1.56
C GLU A 193 36.37 -38.83 -1.11
N CYS A 194 35.10 -38.44 -0.89
CA CYS A 194 34.78 -37.11 -0.41
C CYS A 194 35.15 -36.99 1.08
N ASP A 195 36.27 -36.32 1.35
CA ASP A 195 36.77 -35.95 2.68
C ASP A 195 35.70 -35.39 3.63
N LYS A 196 34.79 -34.53 3.15
CA LYS A 196 33.76 -33.90 3.98
C LYS A 196 32.73 -34.89 4.54
N CYS A 197 32.40 -35.94 3.79
CA CYS A 197 31.39 -36.93 4.19
C CYS A 197 31.95 -38.34 4.36
N LYS A 198 33.27 -38.52 4.27
CA LYS A 198 33.95 -39.83 4.41
C LYS A 198 33.26 -40.92 3.58
N GLY A 199 33.06 -40.63 2.29
CA GLY A 199 32.46 -41.58 1.35
C GLY A 199 30.94 -41.78 1.46
N GLN A 200 30.28 -41.32 2.53
CA GLN A 200 28.86 -41.60 2.77
C GLN A 200 27.90 -40.82 1.85
N GLY A 201 28.37 -39.72 1.25
CA GLY A 201 27.56 -38.83 0.42
C GLY A 201 26.53 -38.00 1.18
N LYS A 202 26.29 -38.28 2.47
CA LYS A 202 25.31 -37.60 3.32
C LYS A 202 25.94 -37.22 4.65
N HIS A 203 25.38 -36.24 5.34
CA HIS A 203 25.73 -35.92 6.72
C HIS A 203 24.49 -35.53 7.52
N SER A 204 24.61 -35.49 8.86
CA SER A 204 23.56 -35.01 9.74
C SER A 204 23.12 -33.60 9.34
N CYS A 205 21.81 -33.37 9.35
CA CYS A 205 21.23 -32.08 9.01
C CYS A 205 21.79 -31.00 9.95
N PRO A 206 22.48 -29.97 9.44
CA PRO A 206 23.09 -28.94 10.30
C PRO A 206 22.06 -28.05 11.00
N VAL A 207 20.81 -28.03 10.53
CA VAL A 207 19.75 -27.18 11.09
C VAL A 207 19.10 -27.84 12.30
N CYS A 208 18.70 -29.12 12.19
CA CYS A 208 18.05 -29.84 13.28
C CYS A 208 18.99 -30.77 14.06
N ASN A 209 20.25 -30.93 13.64
CA ASN A 209 21.22 -31.86 14.21
C ASN A 209 20.70 -33.30 14.36
N GLY A 210 19.78 -33.71 13.49
CA GLY A 210 19.14 -35.03 13.54
C GLY A 210 17.83 -35.08 14.34
N ASN A 211 17.40 -33.99 15.00
CA ASN A 211 16.13 -33.94 15.76
C ASN A 211 14.88 -33.96 14.87
N LEU A 212 15.04 -33.91 13.54
CA LEU A 212 14.00 -33.97 12.51
C LEU A 212 13.04 -32.76 12.47
N LYS A 213 12.86 -32.07 13.60
CA LYS A 213 11.95 -30.95 13.78
C LYS A 213 12.71 -29.68 14.11
N GLU A 214 12.11 -28.54 13.77
CA GLU A 214 12.57 -27.21 14.13
C GLU A 214 11.39 -26.32 14.52
N PHE A 215 11.65 -25.36 15.39
CA PHE A 215 10.72 -24.26 15.59
C PHE A 215 10.91 -23.26 14.46
N SER A 216 9.84 -22.99 13.73
CA SER A 216 9.83 -21.89 12.76
C SER A 216 8.68 -20.97 13.10
N ASP A 217 8.83 -19.72 12.68
CA ASP A 217 7.76 -18.74 12.81
C ASP A 217 6.53 -19.23 12.03
N CYS A 218 5.35 -18.99 12.63
CA CYS A 218 4.08 -19.33 12.02
C CYS A 218 3.94 -18.54 10.72
N ARG A 219 3.76 -19.25 9.60
CA ARG A 219 3.65 -18.63 8.27
C ARG A 219 2.45 -17.71 8.12
N THR A 220 1.37 -18.00 8.85
CA THR A 220 0.11 -17.24 8.80
C THR A 220 0.26 -15.85 9.44
N CYS A 221 0.88 -15.76 10.61
CA CYS A 221 1.06 -14.48 11.32
C CYS A 221 2.48 -13.91 11.24
N GLN A 222 3.39 -14.60 10.54
CA GLN A 222 4.80 -14.23 10.39
C GLN A 222 5.49 -13.96 11.74
N GLY A 223 5.17 -14.77 12.75
CA GLY A 223 5.74 -14.64 14.10
C GLY A 223 5.10 -13.59 14.99
N ASN A 224 4.08 -12.84 14.53
CA ASN A 224 3.41 -11.84 15.37
C ASN A 224 2.48 -12.47 16.43
N GLY A 225 1.89 -13.63 16.13
CA GLY A 225 0.97 -14.34 17.00
C GLY A 225 -0.50 -13.93 16.84
N PHE A 226 -0.76 -12.81 16.16
CA PHE A 226 -2.10 -12.31 15.86
C PHE A 226 -2.26 -12.05 14.36
N VAL A 227 -3.51 -11.98 13.91
CA VAL A 227 -3.90 -11.58 12.55
C VAL A 227 -4.97 -10.48 12.63
N SER A 228 -5.01 -9.61 11.63
CA SER A 228 -6.08 -8.61 11.53
C SER A 228 -7.39 -9.28 11.09
N SER A 229 -8.51 -8.92 11.70
CA SER A 229 -9.84 -9.23 11.17
C SER A 229 -10.29 -8.16 10.18
N GLU A 230 -11.44 -8.42 9.54
CA GLU A 230 -12.15 -7.45 8.70
C GLU A 230 -13.01 -6.48 9.52
N GLU A 231 -13.31 -6.82 10.78
CA GLU A 231 -14.11 -5.99 11.68
C GLU A 231 -13.34 -4.76 12.18
N LEU A 232 -14.01 -3.60 12.18
CA LEU A 232 -13.49 -2.38 12.79
C LEU A 232 -13.41 -2.52 14.30
N CYS A 233 -12.31 -2.02 14.85
CA CYS A 233 -12.05 -2.09 16.28
C CYS A 233 -12.91 -1.08 17.03
N ASN A 234 -13.73 -1.56 17.97
CA ASN A 234 -14.53 -0.70 18.86
C ASN A 234 -13.77 -0.19 20.10
N HIS A 235 -12.44 -0.39 20.16
CA HIS A 235 -11.55 -0.06 21.28
C HIS A 235 -11.92 -0.66 22.65
N GLN A 236 -12.88 -1.58 22.70
CA GLN A 236 -13.28 -2.26 23.93
C GLN A 236 -12.66 -3.65 24.01
N ALA A 237 -12.48 -4.17 25.23
CA ALA A 237 -12.14 -5.57 25.40
C ALA A 237 -13.28 -6.43 24.81
N GLY A 238 -12.98 -7.15 23.73
CA GLY A 238 -13.94 -8.03 23.08
C GLY A 238 -14.17 -9.25 23.95
N PRO A 239 -15.35 -9.87 23.87
CA PRO A 239 -15.56 -11.12 24.57
C PRO A 239 -14.63 -12.18 23.92
N ARG A 240 -13.87 -12.92 24.74
CA ARG A 240 -12.96 -13.97 24.25
C ARG A 240 -13.75 -14.90 23.32
N HIS A 241 -13.25 -15.18 22.12
CA HIS A 241 -13.87 -15.94 21.02
C HIS A 241 -14.65 -17.22 21.43
N MET A 242 -14.35 -17.79 22.61
CA MET A 242 -15.18 -18.84 23.25
C MET A 242 -16.62 -18.40 23.57
N SER A 243 -16.94 -17.11 23.60
CA SER A 243 -18.27 -16.61 23.94
C SER A 243 -19.26 -16.68 22.80
N LEU A 244 -18.85 -16.71 21.52
CA LEU A 244 -19.81 -16.66 20.41
C LEU A 244 -20.58 -17.98 20.28
N VAL A 245 -19.91 -19.12 20.48
CA VAL A 245 -20.56 -20.43 20.57
C VAL A 245 -21.45 -20.49 21.81
N PHE A 246 -20.98 -19.95 22.94
CA PHE A 246 -21.71 -19.96 24.20
C PHE A 246 -22.93 -19.01 24.20
N GLU A 247 -22.84 -17.83 23.58
CA GLU A 247 -23.94 -16.89 23.37
C GLU A 247 -24.95 -17.44 22.38
N LYS A 248 -24.50 -18.09 21.31
CA LYS A 248 -25.40 -18.77 20.37
C LYS A 248 -26.15 -19.91 21.08
N MET A 249 -25.51 -20.66 21.96
CA MET A 249 -26.18 -21.67 22.81
C MET A 249 -27.11 -21.03 23.85
N LYS A 250 -26.72 -19.91 24.48
CA LYS A 250 -27.55 -19.18 25.45
C LYS A 250 -28.83 -18.62 24.82
N ARG A 251 -28.76 -18.12 23.59
CA ARG A 251 -29.95 -17.68 22.82
C ARG A 251 -30.87 -18.83 22.40
N LEU A 252 -30.35 -20.06 22.32
CA LEU A 252 -31.15 -21.25 22.02
C LEU A 252 -31.75 -21.91 23.28
N GLN A 253 -31.34 -21.48 24.49
CA GLN A 253 -31.80 -22.04 25.77
C GLN A 253 -32.89 -21.19 26.46
N HIS A 254 -33.28 -20.07 25.88
CA HIS A 254 -34.40 -19.26 26.38
C HIS A 254 -35.42 -19.09 25.25
N PRO A 255 -36.53 -19.85 25.27
CA PRO A 255 -37.69 -19.61 24.40
C PRO A 255 -38.40 -18.30 24.74
#